data_AF-A0A369LLZ3-F1
#
_entry.id   AF-A0A369LLZ3-F1
#
_cell.length_a   1.000
_cell.length_b   1.000
_cell.length_c   1.000
_cell.angle_alpha   90.00
_cell.angle_beta   90.00
_cell.angle_gamma   90.00
#
_symmetry.space_group_name_H-M   'P 1'
#
loop_
_entity.id
_entity.type
_entity.pdbx_description
1 polymer ?
#
loop_
_entity_poly.entity_id
_entity_poly.type
_entity_poly.pdbx_seq_one_letter_code
_entity_poly.pdbx_strand_id
1 'polypeptide(L)'
;MKEMIKRVREEKGGFTLAELLIVVAIILVLVAVAVPVFSGAMDSANASTDEANIRSGYAQAQVFTMTKEDDAGTKIANNAKYYLTTDAELSTDATKAYETKGTSAKVTDKPSYLPEWTASKKIVYTFTVSDKGDITVAVAAE
;
A
#
# COMPACT_ATOMS: atom_id res chain seq x y z
N MET A 1 -38.72 52.79 5.10
CA MET A 1 -38.30 51.58 4.35
C MET A 1 -37.19 51.80 3.32
N LYS A 2 -37.16 52.92 2.56
CA LYS A 2 -36.05 53.22 1.62
C LYS A 2 -34.67 53.34 2.28
N GLU A 3 -34.60 53.90 3.49
CA GLU A 3 -33.34 54.05 4.23
C GLU A 3 -32.74 52.74 4.76
N MET A 4 -33.57 51.71 4.99
CA MET A 4 -33.08 50.38 5.45
C MET A 4 -32.43 49.57 4.32
N ILE A 5 -32.90 49.73 3.07
CA ILE A 5 -32.35 49.00 1.91
C ILE A 5 -30.97 49.55 1.51
N LYS A 6 -30.70 50.84 1.77
CA LYS A 6 -29.43 51.49 1.45
C LYS A 6 -28.28 51.01 2.35
N ARG A 7 -28.52 50.87 3.66
CA ARG A 7 -27.54 50.33 4.63
C ARG A 7 -27.13 48.89 4.34
N VAL A 8 -28.07 48.04 3.92
CA VAL A 8 -27.79 46.61 3.61
C VAL A 8 -26.89 46.44 2.37
N ARG A 9 -26.84 47.43 1.46
CA ARG A 9 -25.97 47.41 0.27
C ARG A 9 -24.57 47.95 0.55
N GLU A 10 -24.43 48.83 1.54
CA GLU A 10 -23.14 49.42 1.96
C GLU A 10 -22.37 48.48 2.92
N GLU A 11 -23.06 47.60 3.66
CA GLU A 11 -22.43 46.63 4.58
C GLU A 11 -21.99 45.32 3.90
N LYS A 12 -22.33 45.10 2.62
CA LYS A 12 -21.79 43.97 1.86
C LYS A 12 -20.44 44.35 1.27
N GLY A 13 -19.42 44.37 2.12
CA GLY A 13 -18.02 44.35 1.69
C GLY A 13 -17.81 43.15 0.77
N GLY A 14 -17.73 43.40 -0.53
CA GLY A 14 -17.49 42.38 -1.53
C GLY A 14 -16.04 41.91 -1.47
N PHE A 15 -15.83 40.60 -1.55
CA PHE A 15 -14.52 40.01 -1.70
C PHE A 15 -13.86 40.55 -2.98
N THR A 16 -12.75 41.26 -2.83
CA THR A 16 -12.08 41.92 -3.96
C THR A 16 -11.30 40.88 -4.77
N LEU A 17 -11.18 41.11 -6.08
CA LEU A 17 -10.35 40.25 -6.93
C LEU A 17 -8.88 40.23 -6.46
N ALA A 18 -8.40 41.35 -5.87
CA ALA A 18 -7.06 41.45 -5.32
C ALA A 18 -6.86 40.54 -4.08
N GLU A 19 -7.85 40.46 -3.19
CA GLU A 19 -7.81 39.57 -2.03
C GLU A 19 -7.80 38.09 -2.45
N LEU A 20 -8.56 37.72 -3.49
CA LEU A 20 -8.48 36.36 -4.03
C LEU A 20 -7.11 36.06 -4.62
N LEU A 21 -6.54 37.03 -5.35
CA LEU A 21 -5.31 36.85 -6.10
C LEU A 21 -4.13 36.59 -5.17
N ILE A 22 -3.99 37.37 -4.09
CA ILE A 22 -2.91 37.15 -3.12
C ILE A 22 -3.05 35.81 -2.39
N VAL A 23 -4.27 35.38 -2.09
CA VAL A 23 -4.53 34.08 -1.43
C VAL A 23 -4.11 32.93 -2.34
N VAL A 24 -4.51 32.96 -3.62
CA VAL A 24 -4.09 31.94 -4.60
C VAL A 24 -2.58 31.93 -4.77
N ALA A 25 -1.93 33.10 -4.84
CA ALA A 25 -0.48 33.18 -4.96
C ALA A 25 0.25 32.49 -3.79
N ILE A 26 -0.21 32.69 -2.55
CA ILE A 26 0.38 32.03 -1.38
C ILE A 26 0.10 30.52 -1.41
N ILE A 27 -1.11 30.09 -1.76
CA ILE A 27 -1.46 28.67 -1.89
C ILE A 27 -0.56 27.97 -2.93
N LEU A 28 -0.28 28.61 -4.06
CA LEU A 28 0.59 28.05 -5.09
C LEU A 28 2.01 27.80 -4.57
N VAL A 29 2.57 28.73 -3.79
CA VAL A 29 3.90 28.54 -3.17
C VAL A 29 3.90 27.37 -2.18
N LEU A 30 2.85 27.25 -1.36
CA LEU A 30 2.73 26.14 -0.41
C LEU A 30 2.60 24.80 -1.11
N VAL A 31 1.73 24.71 -2.13
CA VAL A 31 1.51 23.48 -2.91
C VAL A 31 2.79 23.05 -3.64
N ALA A 32 3.57 24.00 -4.17
CA ALA A 32 4.82 23.72 -4.87
C ALA A 32 5.84 22.95 -4.02
N VAL A 33 5.91 23.20 -2.72
CA VAL A 33 6.79 22.46 -1.78
C VAL A 33 6.09 21.24 -1.20
N ALA A 34 4.81 21.36 -0.86
CA ALA A 34 4.07 20.30 -0.18
C ALA A 34 3.93 19.03 -1.04
N VAL A 35 3.55 19.17 -2.31
CA VAL A 35 3.31 18.02 -3.21
C VAL A 35 4.53 17.08 -3.32
N PRO A 36 5.74 17.54 -3.70
CA PRO A 36 6.87 16.64 -3.85
C PRO A 36 7.28 15.98 -2.52
N VAL A 37 7.19 16.70 -1.40
CA VAL A 37 7.50 16.15 -0.06
C VAL A 37 6.49 15.07 0.34
N PHE A 38 5.19 15.35 0.22
CA PHE A 38 4.16 14.38 0.54
C PHE A 38 4.19 13.16 -0.38
N SER A 39 4.45 13.34 -1.67
CA SER A 39 4.59 12.22 -2.61
C SER A 39 5.74 11.30 -2.23
N GLY A 40 6.93 11.84 -1.95
CA GLY A 40 8.08 11.02 -1.54
C GLY A 40 7.87 10.29 -0.20
N ALA A 41 7.19 10.95 0.75
CA ALA A 41 6.82 10.32 2.02
C ALA A 41 5.79 9.20 1.81
N MET A 42 4.79 9.41 0.95
CA MET A 42 3.76 8.43 0.62
C MET A 42 4.37 7.19 -0.06
N ASP A 43 5.31 7.38 -0.99
CA ASP A 43 6.01 6.25 -1.65
C ASP A 43 6.76 5.38 -0.65
N SER A 44 7.41 6.01 0.33
CA SER A 44 8.16 5.31 1.38
C SER A 44 7.22 4.59 2.36
N ALA A 45 6.10 5.22 2.72
CA ALA A 45 5.08 4.62 3.57
C ALA A 45 4.40 3.42 2.90
N ASN A 46 4.14 3.52 1.59
CA ASN A 46 3.59 2.43 0.80
C ASN A 46 4.57 1.24 0.75
N ALA A 47 5.85 1.49 0.47
CA ALA A 47 6.86 0.43 0.44
C ALA A 47 7.06 -0.25 1.79
N SER A 48 7.04 0.51 2.89
CA SER A 48 7.13 -0.04 4.25
C SER A 48 5.89 -0.87 4.61
N THR A 49 4.70 -0.47 4.14
CA THR A 49 3.45 -1.23 4.33
C THR A 49 3.48 -2.53 3.53
N ASP A 50 3.90 -2.47 2.26
CA ASP A 50 4.08 -3.66 1.42
C ASP A 50 5.02 -4.66 2.10
N GLU A 51 6.18 -4.19 2.58
CA GLU A 51 7.16 -5.02 3.27
C GLU A 51 6.59 -5.67 4.54
N ALA A 52 5.85 -4.91 5.34
CA ALA A 52 5.20 -5.43 6.55
C ALA A 52 4.18 -6.52 6.22
N ASN A 53 3.36 -6.31 5.19
CA ASN A 53 2.38 -7.31 4.75
C ASN A 53 3.07 -8.57 4.21
N ILE A 54 4.14 -8.42 3.41
CA ILE A 54 4.95 -9.55 2.93
C ILE A 54 5.57 -10.31 4.10
N ARG A 55 6.06 -9.61 5.13
CA ARG A 55 6.61 -10.23 6.32
C ARG A 55 5.57 -11.06 7.08
N SER A 56 4.34 -10.55 7.22
CA SER A 56 3.23 -11.27 7.84
C SER A 56 2.85 -12.52 7.05
N GLY A 57 2.68 -12.39 5.72
CA GLY A 57 2.39 -13.53 4.86
C GLY A 57 3.52 -14.58 4.87
N TYR A 58 4.78 -14.14 4.91
CA TYR A 58 5.92 -15.05 5.04
C TYR A 58 5.90 -15.80 6.37
N ALA A 59 5.59 -15.13 7.48
CA ALA A 59 5.47 -15.80 8.77
C ALA A 59 4.36 -16.88 8.75
N GLN A 60 3.21 -16.59 8.14
CA GLN A 60 2.14 -17.57 7.95
C GLN A 60 2.58 -18.73 7.04
N ALA A 61 3.29 -18.43 5.94
CA ALA A 61 3.83 -19.48 5.08
C ALA A 61 4.79 -20.40 5.83
N GLN A 62 5.63 -19.86 6.72
CA GLN A 62 6.51 -20.68 7.56
C GLN A 62 5.72 -21.61 8.48
N VAL A 63 4.62 -21.14 9.07
CA VAL A 63 3.71 -22.01 9.84
C VAL A 63 3.20 -23.16 8.97
N PHE A 64 2.74 -22.88 7.76
CA PHE A 64 2.26 -23.91 6.83
C PHE A 64 3.34 -24.94 6.46
N THR A 65 4.61 -24.53 6.37
CA THR A 65 5.70 -25.49 6.14
C THR A 65 5.94 -26.42 7.33
N MET A 66 5.74 -25.92 8.55
CA MET A 66 5.93 -26.69 9.79
C MET A 66 4.76 -27.64 10.07
N THR A 67 3.53 -27.17 9.87
CA THR A 67 2.30 -27.94 10.08
C THR A 67 1.99 -28.87 8.90
N LYS A 68 2.53 -28.56 7.72
CA LYS A 68 2.24 -29.21 6.43
C LYS A 68 0.79 -29.05 5.94
N GLU A 69 0.05 -28.16 6.57
CA GLU A 69 -1.36 -27.85 6.29
C GLU A 69 -1.58 -26.34 6.36
N ASP A 70 -2.51 -25.83 5.54
CA ASP A 70 -2.99 -24.46 5.64
C ASP A 70 -4.01 -24.27 6.76
N ASP A 71 -4.49 -23.05 6.97
CA ASP A 71 -5.44 -22.72 8.03
C ASP A 71 -6.80 -23.43 7.90
N ALA A 72 -7.11 -23.98 6.73
CA ALA A 72 -8.31 -24.80 6.51
C ALA A 72 -8.05 -26.30 6.78
N GLY A 73 -6.85 -26.68 7.22
CA GLY A 73 -6.45 -28.07 7.38
C GLY A 73 -6.17 -28.78 6.05
N THR A 74 -5.97 -28.02 4.96
CA THR A 74 -5.65 -28.61 3.65
C THR A 74 -4.16 -28.83 3.57
N LYS A 75 -3.75 -30.05 3.20
CA LYS A 75 -2.32 -30.38 3.02
C LYS A 75 -1.69 -29.51 1.94
N ILE A 76 -0.51 -28.98 2.25
CA ILE A 76 0.27 -28.20 1.29
C ILE A 76 0.75 -29.12 0.16
N ALA A 77 0.29 -28.84 -1.06
CA ALA A 77 0.68 -29.58 -2.26
C ALA A 77 1.99 -29.03 -2.85
N ASN A 78 2.69 -29.86 -3.62
CA ASN A 78 3.86 -29.40 -4.36
C ASN A 78 3.47 -28.36 -5.42
N ASN A 79 4.26 -27.29 -5.53
CA ASN A 79 3.99 -26.11 -6.36
C ASN A 79 2.68 -25.37 -6.02
N ALA A 80 2.15 -25.53 -4.80
CA ALA A 80 1.00 -24.75 -4.36
C ALA A 80 1.37 -23.26 -4.29
N LYS A 81 0.49 -22.41 -4.85
CA LYS A 81 0.63 -20.96 -4.83
C LYS A 81 -0.39 -20.34 -3.90
N TYR A 82 0.08 -19.50 -2.99
CA TYR A 82 -0.75 -18.65 -2.15
C TYR A 82 -0.43 -17.19 -2.42
N TYR A 83 -1.45 -16.36 -2.48
CA TYR A 83 -1.38 -14.93 -2.70
C TYR A 83 -1.53 -14.22 -1.36
N LEU A 84 -0.71 -13.19 -1.14
CA LEU A 84 -0.94 -12.25 -0.05
C LEU A 84 -2.28 -11.54 -0.29
N THR A 85 -3.17 -11.47 0.70
CA THR A 85 -4.45 -10.77 0.61
C THR A 85 -4.37 -9.37 1.22
N THR A 86 -5.42 -8.57 1.01
CA THR A 86 -5.53 -7.22 1.60
C THR A 86 -5.51 -7.20 3.13
N ASP A 87 -5.87 -8.32 3.76
CA ASP A 87 -5.87 -8.50 5.20
C ASP A 87 -4.56 -9.09 5.72
N ALA A 88 -3.52 -9.13 4.86
CA ALA A 88 -2.20 -9.67 5.14
C ALA A 88 -2.18 -11.18 5.47
N GLU A 89 -3.13 -11.93 4.91
CA GLU A 89 -3.23 -13.39 5.01
C GLU A 89 -2.84 -14.05 3.68
N LEU A 90 -2.68 -15.37 3.69
CA LEU A 90 -2.43 -16.20 2.52
C LEU A 90 -3.71 -16.84 2.00
N SER A 91 -3.97 -16.72 0.70
CA SER A 91 -5.12 -17.39 0.06
C SER A 91 -4.73 -17.96 -1.30
N THR A 92 -5.32 -19.09 -1.68
CA THR A 92 -5.20 -19.62 -3.05
C THR A 92 -6.04 -18.83 -4.07
N ASP A 93 -6.90 -17.93 -3.61
CA ASP A 93 -7.76 -17.11 -4.46
C ASP A 93 -7.04 -15.83 -4.94
N ALA A 94 -6.56 -15.88 -6.18
CA ALA A 94 -5.85 -14.77 -6.82
C ALA A 94 -6.69 -13.49 -7.00
N THR A 95 -8.03 -13.56 -6.86
CA THR A 95 -8.92 -12.40 -6.94
C THR A 95 -8.87 -11.53 -5.69
N LYS A 96 -8.43 -12.10 -4.56
CA LYS A 96 -8.25 -11.42 -3.28
C LYS A 96 -6.83 -10.91 -3.06
N ALA A 97 -5.97 -11.07 -4.08
CA ALA A 97 -4.56 -10.72 -3.96
C ALA A 97 -4.38 -9.22 -3.71
N TYR A 98 -3.60 -8.91 -2.69
CA TYR A 98 -3.07 -7.58 -2.44
C TYR A 98 -2.17 -7.17 -3.59
N GLU A 99 -2.39 -5.96 -4.08
CA GLU A 99 -1.50 -5.30 -5.01
C GLU A 99 -0.61 -4.33 -4.25
N THR A 100 0.69 -4.53 -4.39
CA THR A 100 1.70 -3.65 -3.82
C THR A 100 1.54 -2.22 -4.32
N LYS A 101 1.83 -1.25 -3.44
CA LYS A 101 1.63 0.18 -3.76
C LYS A 101 2.95 0.91 -3.97
N GLY A 102 3.99 0.48 -3.27
CA GLY A 102 5.31 1.06 -3.31
C GLY A 102 6.26 0.24 -4.19
N THR A 103 7.54 0.49 -3.99
CA THR A 103 8.60 -0.30 -4.60
C THR A 103 9.60 -0.71 -3.54
N SER A 104 10.11 -1.92 -3.68
CA SER A 104 11.15 -2.44 -2.80
C SER A 104 12.40 -1.55 -2.78
N ALA A 105 12.67 -0.76 -3.83
CA ALA A 105 13.80 0.18 -3.86
C ALA A 105 13.77 1.25 -2.74
N LYS A 106 12.62 1.44 -2.08
CA LYS A 106 12.47 2.35 -0.93
C LYS A 106 12.65 1.67 0.43
N VAL A 107 12.83 0.34 0.45
CA VAL A 107 13.09 -0.43 1.66
C VAL A 107 14.59 -0.57 1.88
N THR A 108 15.04 -0.29 3.10
CA THR A 108 16.44 -0.46 3.53
C THR A 108 16.57 -1.80 4.27
N ASP A 109 17.73 -2.47 4.15
CA ASP A 109 18.03 -3.74 4.84
C ASP A 109 17.03 -4.87 4.56
N LYS A 110 16.77 -5.13 3.26
CA LYS A 110 15.85 -6.18 2.81
C LYS A 110 16.32 -7.57 3.28
N PRO A 111 15.47 -8.35 3.96
CA PRO A 111 15.79 -9.74 4.28
C PRO A 111 15.75 -10.62 3.02
N SER A 112 16.50 -11.72 3.01
CA SER A 112 16.69 -12.55 1.81
C SER A 112 15.42 -13.19 1.24
N TYR A 113 14.35 -13.31 2.03
CA TYR A 113 13.06 -13.83 1.57
C TYR A 113 12.20 -12.78 0.87
N LEU A 114 12.56 -11.50 0.98
CA LEU A 114 11.80 -10.40 0.43
C LEU A 114 12.13 -10.27 -1.07
N PRO A 115 11.15 -10.39 -1.98
CA PRO A 115 11.41 -10.24 -3.40
C PRO A 115 11.67 -8.76 -3.75
N GLU A 116 12.18 -8.51 -4.96
CA GLU A 116 12.10 -7.19 -5.57
C GLU A 116 10.66 -6.99 -6.12
N TRP A 117 10.03 -5.85 -5.81
CA TRP A 117 8.72 -5.48 -6.37
C TRP A 117 8.65 -4.01 -6.79
N THR A 118 7.69 -3.75 -7.67
CA THR A 118 7.19 -2.42 -8.07
C THR A 118 5.71 -2.34 -7.75
N ALA A 119 5.10 -1.16 -7.88
CA ALA A 119 3.66 -1.00 -7.67
C ALA A 119 2.84 -1.91 -8.60
N SER A 120 1.62 -2.23 -8.16
CA SER A 120 0.64 -3.09 -8.83
C SER A 120 1.11 -4.53 -9.06
N LYS A 121 2.03 -5.02 -8.23
CA LYS A 121 2.47 -6.41 -8.22
C LYS A 121 1.79 -7.22 -7.14
N LYS A 122 1.48 -8.47 -7.46
CA LYS A 122 0.92 -9.45 -6.53
C LYS A 122 2.06 -10.23 -5.90
N ILE A 123 1.98 -10.46 -4.60
CA ILE A 123 2.99 -11.26 -3.90
C ILE A 123 2.50 -12.71 -3.80
N VAL A 124 3.34 -13.63 -4.26
CA VAL A 124 3.03 -15.05 -4.38
C VAL A 124 4.03 -15.86 -3.58
N TYR A 125 3.51 -16.75 -2.75
CA TYR A 125 4.25 -17.74 -1.97
C TYR A 125 4.08 -19.10 -2.65
N THR A 126 5.17 -19.63 -3.17
CA THR A 126 5.19 -20.93 -3.84
C THR A 126 5.83 -21.96 -2.92
N PHE A 127 5.06 -23.00 -2.59
CA PHE A 127 5.53 -24.10 -1.76
C PHE A 127 6.08 -25.23 -2.61
N THR A 128 7.28 -25.71 -2.26
CA THR A 128 7.89 -26.90 -2.89
C THR A 128 7.99 -28.00 -1.85
N VAL A 129 7.45 -29.17 -2.18
CA VAL A 129 7.48 -30.36 -1.32
C VAL A 129 8.49 -31.35 -1.92
N SER A 130 9.52 -31.70 -1.15
CA SER A 130 10.52 -32.68 -1.55
C SER A 130 9.99 -34.12 -1.46
N ASP A 131 10.68 -35.07 -2.10
CA ASP A 131 10.35 -36.51 -2.01
C ASP A 131 10.40 -37.06 -0.57
N LYS A 132 11.10 -36.37 0.33
CA LYS A 132 11.20 -36.70 1.77
C LYS A 132 10.09 -36.06 2.60
N GLY A 133 9.23 -35.24 1.99
CA GLY A 133 8.14 -34.53 2.64
C GLY A 133 8.57 -33.24 3.36
N ASP A 134 9.77 -32.74 3.10
CA ASP A 134 10.22 -31.41 3.55
C ASP A 134 9.59 -30.34 2.67
N ILE A 135 9.07 -29.27 3.27
CA ILE A 135 8.40 -28.17 2.58
C ILE A 135 9.27 -26.92 2.65
N THR A 136 9.46 -26.27 1.51
CA THR A 136 10.15 -24.97 1.41
C THR A 136 9.23 -23.96 0.74
N VAL A 137 9.42 -22.68 1.05
CA VAL A 137 8.63 -21.58 0.46
C VAL A 137 9.56 -20.57 -0.23
N ALA A 138 9.17 -20.17 -1.45
CA ALA A 138 9.77 -19.07 -2.19
C ALA A 138 8.74 -17.95 -2.36
N VAL A 139 9.17 -16.69 -2.18
CA VAL A 139 8.34 -15.50 -2.34
C VAL A 139 8.70 -14.80 -3.64
N ALA A 140 7.72 -14.43 -4.44
CA ALA A 140 7.91 -13.72 -5.71
C ALA A 140 6.87 -12.60 -5.88
N ALA A 141 7.21 -11.61 -6.70
CA ALA A 141 6.28 -10.59 -7.17
C ALA A 141 5.89 -10.89 -8.62
N GLU A 142 4.59 -11.05 -8.90
CA GLU A 142 4.01 -11.30 -10.23
C GLU A 142 3.26 -10.06 -10.74
#